data_AF-A0ABD4X4Y6-F1
#
_entry.id   AF-A0ABD4X4Y6-F1
#
_cell.length_a   1.000
_cell.length_b   1.000
_cell.length_c   1.000
_cell.angle_alpha   90.00
_cell.angle_beta   90.00
_cell.angle_gamma   90.00
#
_symmetry.space_group_name_H-M   'P 1'
#
loop_
_entity.id
_entity.type
_entity.pdbx_description
1 polymer ?
#
loop_
_entity_poly.entity_id
_entity_poly.type
_entity_poly.pdbx_seq_one_letter_code
_entity_poly.pdbx_strand_id
1 'polypeptide(L)' 'MQAPNIPTDTYLDDKTYAALRAELAHLIALPLVHDPDTEIVRILGEVGGIWPRSVMDDAEAA' A
#
# COMPACT_ATOMS: atom_id res chain seq x y z
N MET A 1 -3.80 -28.94 9.93
CA MET A 1 -3.32 -27.64 10.40
C MET A 1 -3.51 -26.65 9.26
N GLN A 2 -4.41 -25.68 9.37
CA GLN A 2 -4.54 -24.61 8.37
C GLN A 2 -3.32 -23.70 8.53
N ALA A 3 -2.52 -23.54 7.47
CA ALA A 3 -1.49 -22.52 7.45
C ALA A 3 -2.18 -21.16 7.60
N PRO A 4 -1.74 -20.26 8.49
CA PRO A 4 -2.23 -18.89 8.49
C PRO A 4 -1.90 -18.32 7.11
N ASN A 5 -2.94 -18.01 6.34
CA ASN A 5 -2.81 -17.38 5.03
C ASN A 5 -2.49 -15.90 5.28
N ILE A 6 -1.30 -15.64 5.84
CA ILE A 6 -0.72 -14.31 5.91
C ILE A 6 -0.58 -13.89 4.44
N PRO A 7 -1.27 -12.83 3.97
CA PRO A 7 -1.01 -12.33 2.64
C PRO A 7 0.48 -12.05 2.56
N THR A 8 1.19 -12.75 1.67
CA THR A 8 2.58 -12.41 1.41
C THR A 8 2.56 -10.98 0.86
N ASP A 9 3.18 -10.05 1.59
CA ASP A 9 3.27 -8.67 1.14
C ASP A 9 3.80 -8.63 -0.30
N THR A 10 3.10 -7.87 -1.14
CA THR A 10 3.44 -7.66 -2.53
C THR A 10 4.15 -6.33 -2.66
N TYR A 11 5.42 -6.38 -3.03
CA TYR A 11 6.23 -5.20 -3.20
C TYR A 11 6.25 -4.75 -4.66
N LEU A 12 5.85 -3.50 -4.91
CA LEU A 12 5.92 -2.84 -6.21
C LEU A 12 7.14 -1.93 -6.27
N ASP A 13 7.71 -1.74 -7.46
CA ASP A 13 8.70 -0.68 -7.66
C ASP A 13 8.14 0.68 -7.23
N ASP A 14 8.96 1.50 -6.57
CA ASP A 14 8.51 2.77 -5.97
C ASP A 14 7.83 3.69 -6.98
N LYS A 15 8.32 3.71 -8.22
CA LYS A 15 7.73 4.48 -9.32
C LYS A 15 6.33 3.98 -9.68
N THR A 16 6.14 2.66 -9.73
CA THR A 16 4.85 2.02 -10.02
C THR A 16 3.88 2.26 -8.88
N TYR A 17 4.34 2.13 -7.63
CA TYR A 17 3.55 2.42 -6.44
C TYR A 17 3.13 3.90 -6.38
N ALA A 18 4.04 4.83 -6.67
CA ALA A 18 3.74 6.26 -6.72
C ALA A 18 2.72 6.62 -7.81
N ALA A 19 2.86 6.03 -9.01
CA ALA A 19 1.88 6.22 -10.09
C ALA A 19 0.50 5.69 -9.71
N LEU A 20 0.43 4.50 -9.11
CA LEU A 20 -0.81 3.92 -8.61
C LEU A 20 -1.46 4.81 -7.55
N ARG A 21 -0.68 5.31 -6.59
CA ARG A 21 -1.17 6.25 -5.57
C ARG A 21 -1.76 7.51 -6.18
N ALA A 22 -1.09 8.11 -7.16
CA ALA A 22 -1.57 9.33 -7.81
C ALA A 22 -2.91 9.11 -8.56
N GLU A 23 -3.03 8.01 -9.30
CA GLU A 23 -4.28 7.67 -9.99
C GLU A 23 -5.42 7.37 -9.01
N LEU A 24 -5.14 6.64 -7.91
CA LEU A 24 -6.13 6.38 -6.88
C LEU A 24 -6.56 7.67 -6.17
N ALA A 25 -5.65 8.60 -5.92
CA ALA A 25 -5.97 9.91 -5.35
C ALA A 25 -6.91 10.72 -6.26
N HIS A 26 -6.78 10.58 -7.58
CA HIS A 26 -7.70 11.21 -8.54
C HIS A 26 -9.07 10.51 -8.60
N LEU A 27 -9.13 9.20 -8.37
CA LEU A 27 -10.36 8.41 -8.45
C LEU A 27 -11.19 8.43 -7.16
N ILE A 28 -10.56 8.65 -6.02
CA ILE A 28 -11.26 8.71 -4.73
C ILE A 28 -12.01 10.04 -4.63
N ALA A 29 -13.31 9.97 -4.86
CA ALA A 29 -14.25 11.08 -4.71
C ALA A 29 -15.39 10.69 -3.77
N LEU A 30 -15.14 10.68 -2.45
CA LEU A 30 -16.12 10.40 -1.41
C LEU A 30 -15.76 11.15 -0.11
N PRO A 31 -16.68 11.32 0.85
CA PRO A 31 -16.30 11.81 2.18
C PRO A 31 -15.36 10.80 2.82
N LEU A 32 -14.10 11.18 2.94
CA LEU A 32 -13.07 10.38 3.58
C LEU A 32 -12.97 10.75 5.06
N VAL A 33 -12.62 9.75 5.89
CA VAL A 33 -12.30 9.96 7.30
C VAL A 33 -10.91 10.59 7.46
N HIS A 34 -10.01 10.31 6.51
CA HIS A 34 -8.65 10.83 6.44
C HIS A 34 -8.41 11.56 5.10
N ASP A 35 -7.25 12.20 4.95
CA ASP A 35 -6.87 12.70 3.62
C ASP A 35 -6.73 11.52 2.62
N PRO A 36 -6.92 11.78 1.31
CA PRO A 36 -6.87 10.73 0.29
C PRO A 36 -5.58 9.90 0.32
N ASP A 37 -4.44 10.53 0.60
CA ASP A 37 -3.15 9.84 0.62
C ASP A 37 -3.04 8.85 1.77
N THR A 38 -3.44 9.26 2.98
CA THR A 38 -3.49 8.38 4.14
C THR A 38 -4.40 7.18 3.91
N GLU A 39 -5.59 7.40 3.33
CA GLU A 39 -6.54 6.31 3.10
C GLU A 39 -6.05 5.33 2.02
N ILE A 40 -5.37 5.83 0.97
CA ILE A 40 -4.75 4.98 -0.06
C ILE A 40 -3.65 4.12 0.54
N VAL A 41 -2.77 4.68 1.36
CA VAL A 41 -1.70 3.91 2.02
C VAL A 41 -2.29 2.83 2.92
N ARG A 42 -3.34 3.16 3.67
CA ARG A 42 -4.06 2.20 4.52
C ARG A 42 -4.68 1.05 3.71
N ILE A 43 -5.39 1.37 2.63
CA ILE A 43 -6.05 0.38 1.77
C ILE A 43 -5.02 -0.50 1.05
N LEU A 44 -4.00 0.11 0.44
CA LEU A 44 -2.97 -0.65 -0.28
C LEU A 44 -2.12 -1.47 0.67
N GLY A 45 -1.57 -0.86 1.72
CA GLY A 45 -0.63 -1.49 2.63
C GLY A 45 -1.30 -2.35 3.69
N GLU A 46 -2.04 -1.74 4.63
CA GLU A 46 -2.58 -2.46 5.79
C GLU A 46 -3.65 -3.50 5.43
N VAL A 47 -4.47 -3.21 4.42
CA VAL A 47 -5.54 -4.12 3.98
C VAL A 47 -5.09 -5.00 2.81
N GLY A 48 -4.43 -4.42 1.81
CA GLY A 48 -4.05 -5.09 0.57
C GLY A 48 -2.69 -5.79 0.62
N GLY A 49 -1.84 -5.50 1.60
CA GLY A 49 -0.46 -6.00 1.65
C GLY A 49 0.42 -5.49 0.51
N ILE A 50 0.08 -4.36 -0.11
CA ILE A 50 0.79 -3.76 -1.24
C ILE A 50 1.64 -2.60 -0.75
N TRP A 51 2.95 -2.76 -0.87
CA TRP A 51 3.93 -1.80 -0.40
C TRP A 51 4.92 -1.41 -1.50
N PRO A 52 5.52 -0.20 -1.45
CA PRO A 52 6.65 0.11 -2.30
C PRO A 52 7.88 -0.70 -1.86
N ARG A 53 8.79 -0.96 -2.79
CA ARG A 53 10.01 -1.73 -2.55
C ARG A 53 10.91 -1.05 -1.52
N SER A 54 10.90 0.28 -1.45
CA SER A 54 11.60 1.03 -0.41
C SER A 54 11.21 0.62 1.02
N VAL A 55 9.95 0.20 1.27
CA VAL A 55 9.51 -0.26 2.59
C VAL A 55 10.13 -1.61 2.96
N MET A 56 10.35 -2.48 1.97
CA MET A 56 11.09 -3.72 2.18
C MET A 56 12.55 -3.43 2.50
N ASP A 57 13.18 -2.55 1.72
CA ASP A 57 14.58 -2.17 1.90
C ASP A 57 14.82 -1.51 3.28
N ASP A 58 13.90 -0.65 3.73
CA ASP A 58 13.94 -0.03 5.06
C ASP A 58 13.77 -1.06 6.19
N ALA A 59 12.91 -2.07 6.00
CA ALA A 59 12.69 -3.15 6.97
C ALA A 59 13.89 -4.10 7.08
N GLU A 60 14.61 -4.33 5.98
CA GLU A 60 15.84 -5.13 5.96
C GLU A 60 17.06 -4.37 6.54
N ALA A 61 17.02 -3.04 6.51
CA ALA A 61 18.08 -2.18 7.05
C ALA A 61 18.00 -1.94 8.57
N ALA A 62 16.90 -2.33 9.23
CA ALA A 62 16.63 -2.13 10.66
C ALA A 62 17.09 -3.30 11.54
#